data_AF-A0A257JEW9-F1
#
_entry.id   AF-A0A257JEW9-F1
#
_cell.length_a   1.000
_cell.length_b   1.000
_cell.length_c   1.000
_cell.angle_alpha   90.00
_cell.angle_beta   90.00
_cell.angle_gamma   90.00
#
_symmetry.space_group_name_H-M   'P 1'
#
loop_
_entity.id
_entity.type
_entity.pdbx_description
1 polymer ?
#
loop_
_entity_poly.entity_id
_entity_poly.type
_entity_poly.pdbx_seq_one_letter_code
_entity_poly.pdbx_strand_id
1 'polypeptide(L)'
;MTEADIEAGLRALERLRGTVDDAVLDLACSALIERLDALRAGLQPDRRLKQVSVLFVDTVGSTALSARFDPETLQAIFDTLLARYTQLVQRHGGRVLQYTGDGLLAAFGTDQTREDDAERAVLAGLAMITETTRNAQTVREAHGIDGFQVRVGIHTGGVLLGGGVDGDNTIRGVTVSLAARMEQT
;
A
#
# COMPACT_ATOMS: atom_id res chain seq x y z
N MET A 1 12.90 24.54 -10.71
CA MET A 1 12.60 24.72 -12.15
C MET A 1 11.55 23.68 -12.49
N THR A 2 10.36 24.14 -12.86
CA THR A 2 9.18 23.32 -13.12
C THR A 2 9.15 22.84 -14.57
N GLU A 3 8.27 21.88 -14.90
CA GLU A 3 8.05 21.43 -16.29
C GLU A 3 7.73 22.61 -17.21
N ALA A 4 6.87 23.53 -16.76
CA ALA A 4 6.49 24.73 -17.49
C ALA A 4 7.69 25.66 -17.78
N ASP A 5 8.66 25.75 -16.85
CA ASP A 5 9.87 26.55 -17.04
C ASP A 5 10.79 25.96 -18.13
N ILE A 6 10.90 24.63 -18.20
CA ILE A 6 11.74 23.94 -19.20
C ILE A 6 11.10 24.00 -20.59
N GLU A 7 9.78 23.81 -20.69
CA GLU A 7 9.05 23.94 -21.94
C GLU A 7 9.04 25.39 -22.47
N ALA A 8 9.01 26.38 -21.59
CA ALA A 8 9.16 27.78 -21.97
C ALA A 8 10.57 28.07 -22.50
N GLY A 9 11.60 27.46 -21.89
CA GLY A 9 12.99 27.53 -22.35
C GLY A 9 13.20 26.92 -23.74
N LEU A 10 12.64 25.73 -23.99
CA LEU A 10 12.67 25.07 -25.31
C LEU A 10 12.01 25.94 -26.39
N ARG A 11 10.83 26.48 -26.11
CA ARG A 11 10.13 27.42 -27.02
C ARG A 11 10.89 28.72 -27.24
N ALA A 12 11.72 29.16 -26.29
CA ALA A 12 12.56 30.34 -26.45
C ALA A 12 13.78 30.05 -27.33
N LEU A 13 14.41 28.88 -27.17
CA LEU A 13 15.51 28.42 -28.00
C LEU A 13 15.07 28.21 -29.45
N GLU A 14 13.94 27.55 -29.68
CA GLU A 14 13.40 27.32 -31.04
C GLU A 14 13.13 28.63 -31.81
N ARG A 15 12.80 29.72 -31.10
CA ARG A 15 12.63 31.06 -31.70
C ARG A 15 13.94 31.68 -32.20
N LEU A 16 15.10 31.18 -31.78
CA LEU A 16 16.42 31.64 -32.22
C LEU A 16 16.95 30.89 -33.45
N ARG A 17 16.18 29.92 -33.97
CA ARG A 17 16.54 29.18 -35.18
C ARG A 17 16.69 30.14 -36.37
N GLY A 18 17.79 30.02 -37.11
CA GLY A 18 18.17 30.95 -38.18
C GLY A 18 18.87 32.24 -37.73
N THR A 19 18.97 32.49 -36.42
CA THR A 19 19.79 33.59 -35.84
C THR A 19 21.06 33.06 -35.18
N VAL A 20 20.99 31.85 -34.63
CA VAL A 20 22.11 31.13 -34.02
C VAL A 20 22.43 29.89 -34.86
N ASP A 21 23.69 29.44 -34.79
CA ASP A 21 24.14 28.20 -35.41
C ASP A 21 23.29 27.00 -34.95
N ASP A 22 22.82 26.21 -35.92
CA ASP A 22 21.90 25.11 -35.67
C ASP A 22 22.52 24.02 -34.78
N ALA A 23 23.83 23.76 -34.87
CA ALA A 23 24.48 22.75 -34.04
C ALA A 23 24.55 23.18 -32.56
N VAL A 24 24.76 24.48 -32.31
CA VAL A 24 24.73 25.04 -30.95
C VAL A 24 23.31 25.02 -30.39
N LEU A 25 22.32 25.34 -31.23
CA LEU A 25 20.92 25.33 -30.86
C LEU A 25 20.43 23.91 -30.53
N ASP A 26 20.78 22.93 -31.37
CA ASP A 26 20.39 21.53 -31.18
C ASP A 26 21.04 20.94 -29.92
N LEU A 27 22.27 21.32 -29.59
CA LEU A 27 22.92 20.93 -28.33
C LEU A 27 22.18 21.48 -27.10
N ALA A 28 21.79 22.75 -27.14
CA ALA A 28 21.07 23.40 -26.04
C ALA A 28 19.64 22.83 -25.87
N CYS A 29 18.94 22.59 -26.97
CA CYS A 29 17.62 21.92 -26.94
C CYS A 29 17.73 20.49 -26.43
N SER A 30 18.75 19.73 -26.86
CA SER A 30 18.98 18.36 -26.39
C SER A 30 19.15 18.30 -24.88
N ALA A 31 19.94 19.22 -24.29
CA ALA A 31 20.13 19.27 -22.85
C ALA A 31 18.83 19.59 -22.08
N LEU A 32 17.95 20.44 -22.62
CA LEU A 32 16.65 20.74 -22.00
C LEU A 32 15.63 19.60 -22.19
N ILE A 33 15.65 18.91 -23.33
CA ILE A 33 14.84 17.72 -23.59
C ILE A 33 15.24 16.61 -22.61
N GLU A 34 16.53 16.32 -22.46
CA GLU A 34 17.01 15.34 -21.46
C GLU A 34 16.59 15.71 -20.04
N ARG A 35 16.61 17.01 -19.70
CA ARG A 35 16.17 17.50 -18.39
C ARG A 35 14.67 17.36 -18.19
N LEU A 36 13.87 17.61 -19.24
CA LEU A 36 12.43 17.43 -19.24
C LEU A 36 12.05 15.96 -19.12
N ASP A 37 12.74 15.09 -19.85
CA ASP A 37 12.56 13.64 -19.80
C ASP A 37 12.93 13.08 -18.42
N ALA A 38 14.02 13.56 -17.81
CA ALA A 38 14.37 13.20 -16.43
C ALA A 38 13.32 13.66 -15.41
N LEU A 39 12.74 14.86 -15.60
CA LEU A 39 11.67 15.37 -14.75
C LEU A 39 10.39 14.53 -14.90
N ARG A 40 10.03 14.20 -16.15
CA ARG A 40 8.89 13.34 -16.50
C ARG A 40 9.07 11.90 -16.02
N ALA A 41 10.29 11.36 -16.09
CA ALA A 41 10.63 10.05 -15.57
C ALA A 41 10.49 10.00 -14.03
N GLY A 42 10.81 11.10 -13.33
CA GLY A 42 10.54 11.25 -11.90
C GLY A 42 9.04 11.45 -11.56
N LEU A 43 8.20 11.80 -12.54
CA LEU A 43 6.75 11.96 -12.42
C LEU A 43 5.96 10.71 -12.83
N GLN A 44 6.58 9.74 -13.52
CA GLN A 44 5.98 8.44 -13.75
C GLN A 44 6.04 7.66 -12.44
N PRO A 45 4.91 7.12 -11.91
CA PRO A 45 4.97 6.26 -10.75
C PRO A 45 5.84 5.06 -11.12
N ASP A 46 7.02 5.00 -10.52
CA ASP A 46 8.08 4.08 -10.88
C ASP A 46 7.57 2.65 -10.66
N ARG A 47 7.15 2.00 -11.75
CA ARG A 47 6.61 0.63 -11.74
C ARG A 47 7.75 -0.34 -11.45
N ARG A 48 8.09 -0.49 -10.18
CA ARG A 48 9.18 -1.37 -9.74
C ARG A 48 8.59 -2.70 -9.30
N LEU A 49 9.09 -3.78 -9.91
CA LEU A 49 8.92 -5.12 -9.37
C LEU A 49 9.74 -5.22 -8.09
N LYS A 50 9.07 -5.33 -6.94
CA LYS A 50 9.72 -5.61 -5.65
C LYS A 50 9.18 -6.90 -5.06
N GLN A 51 10.03 -7.64 -4.38
CA GLN A 51 9.57 -8.72 -3.51
C GLN A 51 9.04 -8.11 -2.23
N VAL A 52 7.78 -8.38 -1.90
CA VAL A 52 7.14 -7.92 -0.67
C VAL A 52 6.44 -9.08 0.01
N SER A 53 6.20 -8.93 1.31
CA SER A 53 5.33 -9.81 2.07
C SER A 53 4.01 -9.10 2.31
N VAL A 54 2.92 -9.69 1.85
CA VAL A 54 1.57 -9.16 2.00
C VAL A 54 0.87 -9.93 3.12
N LEU A 55 0.29 -9.19 4.06
CA LEU A 55 -0.54 -9.71 5.14
C LEU A 55 -1.97 -9.25 4.93
N PHE A 56 -2.91 -10.19 5.07
CA PHE A 56 -4.33 -9.93 5.12
C PHE A 56 -4.86 -10.44 6.46
N VAL A 57 -5.71 -9.66 7.11
CA VAL A 57 -6.43 -10.09 8.32
C VAL A 57 -7.90 -9.77 8.14
N ASP A 58 -8.76 -10.71 8.54
CA ASP A 58 -10.20 -10.56 8.47
C ASP A 58 -10.88 -11.26 9.66
N THR A 59 -12.06 -10.76 10.03
CA THR A 59 -12.83 -11.25 11.18
C THR A 59 -13.71 -12.44 10.80
N VAL A 60 -13.59 -13.51 11.57
CA VAL A 60 -14.38 -14.73 11.33
C VAL A 60 -15.85 -14.46 11.63
N GLY A 61 -16.71 -14.78 10.66
CA GLY A 61 -18.16 -14.69 10.82
C GLY A 61 -18.69 -13.24 10.83
N SER A 62 -17.93 -12.28 10.31
CA SER A 62 -18.34 -10.87 10.20
C SER A 62 -19.70 -10.70 9.53
N THR A 63 -19.99 -11.42 8.44
CA THR A 63 -21.30 -11.41 7.78
C THR A 63 -22.46 -11.81 8.71
N ALA A 64 -22.24 -12.81 9.57
CA ALA A 64 -23.26 -13.26 10.53
C ALA A 64 -23.42 -12.24 11.67
N LEU A 65 -22.34 -11.56 12.06
CA LEU A 65 -22.39 -10.45 13.00
C LEU A 65 -23.19 -9.27 12.42
N SER A 66 -22.94 -8.90 11.16
CA SER A 66 -23.65 -7.81 10.45
C SER A 66 -25.16 -8.02 10.34
N ALA A 67 -25.63 -9.26 10.42
CA ALA A 67 -27.06 -9.57 10.45
C ALA A 67 -27.68 -9.45 11.87
N ARG A 68 -26.87 -9.47 12.93
CA ARG A 68 -27.32 -9.49 14.33
C ARG A 68 -27.15 -8.16 15.05
N PHE A 69 -26.25 -7.31 14.59
CA PHE A 69 -25.91 -6.04 15.22
C PHE A 69 -26.19 -4.86 14.30
N ASP A 70 -26.45 -3.71 14.91
CA ASP A 70 -26.55 -2.46 14.17
C ASP A 70 -25.21 -2.12 13.49
N PRO A 71 -25.21 -1.67 12.22
CA PRO A 71 -24.00 -1.35 11.48
C PRO A 71 -23.07 -0.35 12.20
N GLU A 72 -23.63 0.64 12.91
CA GLU A 72 -22.83 1.66 13.62
C GLU A 72 -22.07 1.04 14.79
N THR A 73 -22.72 0.11 15.51
CA THR A 73 -22.10 -0.59 16.64
C THR A 73 -20.98 -1.52 16.16
N LEU A 74 -21.20 -2.27 15.09
CA LEU A 74 -20.16 -3.15 14.54
C LEU A 74 -18.97 -2.37 13.99
N GLN A 75 -19.23 -1.27 13.31
CA GLN A 75 -18.16 -0.44 12.78
C GLN A 75 -17.27 0.10 13.90
N ALA A 76 -17.85 0.55 15.02
CA ALA A 76 -17.08 1.02 16.18
C ALA A 76 -16.19 -0.08 16.80
N ILE A 77 -16.68 -1.33 16.82
CA ILE A 77 -15.90 -2.49 17.28
C ILE A 77 -14.72 -2.74 16.32
N PHE A 78 -14.99 -2.78 15.01
CA PHE A 78 -13.94 -2.98 14.01
C PHE A 78 -12.92 -1.85 14.00
N ASP A 79 -13.32 -0.60 14.10
CA ASP A 79 -12.41 0.56 14.13
C ASP A 79 -11.44 0.46 15.32
N THR A 80 -11.93 0.06 16.49
CA THR A 80 -11.10 -0.13 17.69
C THR A 80 -10.09 -1.26 17.50
N LEU A 81 -10.51 -2.36 16.88
CA LEU A 81 -9.66 -3.52 16.60
C LEU A 81 -8.60 -3.20 15.53
N LEU A 82 -9.03 -2.60 14.42
CA LEU A 82 -8.19 -2.21 13.30
C LEU A 82 -7.14 -1.18 13.72
N ALA A 83 -7.48 -0.24 14.61
CA ALA A 83 -6.50 0.69 15.18
C ALA A 83 -5.36 -0.05 15.90
N ARG A 84 -5.66 -1.12 16.65
CA ARG A 84 -4.65 -1.96 17.31
C ARG A 84 -3.82 -2.75 16.29
N TYR A 85 -4.47 -3.31 15.27
CA TYR A 85 -3.75 -4.03 14.21
C TYR A 85 -2.82 -3.12 13.42
N THR A 86 -3.24 -1.88 13.14
CA THR A 86 -2.39 -0.87 12.51
C THR A 86 -1.13 -0.59 13.33
N GLN A 87 -1.26 -0.47 14.65
CA GLN A 87 -0.09 -0.32 15.54
C GLN A 87 0.82 -1.55 15.50
N LEU A 88 0.25 -2.76 15.46
CA LEU A 88 1.04 -3.99 15.34
C LEU A 88 1.79 -4.06 14.02
N VAL A 89 1.16 -3.72 12.90
CA VAL A 89 1.81 -3.65 11.57
C VAL A 89 2.97 -2.66 11.60
N GLN A 90 2.74 -1.44 12.09
CA GLN A 90 3.75 -0.39 12.18
C GLN A 90 4.92 -0.79 13.09
N ARG A 91 4.64 -1.42 14.23
CA ARG A 91 5.67 -1.90 15.17
C ARG A 91 6.60 -2.94 14.55
N HIS A 92 6.09 -3.77 13.64
CA HIS A 92 6.89 -4.74 12.89
C HIS A 92 7.47 -4.13 11.59
N GLY A 93 7.34 -2.82 11.39
CA GLY A 93 7.88 -2.10 10.24
C GLY A 93 7.21 -2.47 8.92
N GLY A 94 5.93 -2.81 8.96
CA GLY A 94 5.05 -2.91 7.80
C GLY A 94 4.21 -1.64 7.62
N ARG A 95 3.48 -1.59 6.52
CA ARG A 95 2.60 -0.49 6.15
C ARG A 95 1.20 -1.00 5.85
N VAL A 96 0.18 -0.38 6.44
CA VAL A 96 -1.21 -0.65 6.08
C VAL A 96 -1.48 0.00 4.72
N LEU A 97 -2.05 -0.78 3.80
CA LEU A 97 -2.38 -0.35 2.45
C LEU A 97 -3.85 0.00 2.34
N GLN A 98 -4.70 -0.84 2.95
CA GLN A 98 -6.15 -0.74 2.80
C GLN A 98 -6.85 -1.36 4.00
N TYR A 99 -8.00 -0.78 4.36
CA TYR A 99 -8.97 -1.39 5.28
C TYR A 99 -10.11 -2.01 4.47
N THR A 100 -10.56 -3.20 4.84
CA THR A 100 -11.67 -3.91 4.17
C THR A 100 -12.99 -3.86 4.92
N GLY A 101 -13.06 -3.05 5.99
CA GLY A 101 -14.24 -2.89 6.86
C GLY A 101 -14.06 -3.64 8.17
N ASP A 102 -13.98 -4.95 8.11
CA ASP A 102 -13.77 -5.91 9.20
C ASP A 102 -12.33 -6.43 9.30
N GLY A 103 -11.47 -5.95 8.40
CA GLY A 103 -10.10 -6.42 8.20
C GLY A 103 -9.17 -5.36 7.64
N LEU A 104 -7.91 -5.73 7.43
CA LEU A 104 -6.93 -4.88 6.75
C LEU A 104 -5.96 -5.68 5.87
N LEU A 105 -5.40 -4.96 4.91
CA LEU A 105 -4.31 -5.38 4.05
C LEU A 105 -3.06 -4.57 4.41
N ALA A 106 -1.96 -5.25 4.69
CA ALA A 106 -0.67 -4.66 4.99
C ALA A 106 0.43 -5.26 4.11
N ALA A 107 1.52 -4.51 3.92
CA ALA A 107 2.70 -5.00 3.25
C ALA A 107 4.00 -4.61 3.96
N PHE A 108 4.97 -5.51 3.83
CA PHE A 108 6.32 -5.40 4.36
C PHE A 108 7.30 -5.43 3.18
N GLY A 109 8.31 -4.56 3.20
CA GLY A 109 9.27 -4.42 2.11
C GLY A 109 8.90 -3.41 1.02
N THR A 110 7.85 -2.60 1.22
CA THR A 110 7.37 -1.62 0.23
C THR A 110 8.31 -0.42 0.08
N ASP A 111 8.68 0.21 1.19
CA ASP A 111 9.60 1.36 1.20
C ASP A 111 11.05 0.87 1.11
N GLN A 112 11.46 0.07 2.11
CA GLN A 112 12.76 -0.58 2.18
C GLN A 112 12.58 -2.09 2.28
N THR A 113 13.10 -2.82 1.29
CA THR A 113 13.11 -4.29 1.28
C THR A 113 14.16 -4.81 2.25
N ARG A 114 13.80 -5.80 3.05
CA ARG A 114 14.66 -6.49 4.01
C ARG A 114 14.50 -7.99 3.89
N GLU A 115 15.56 -8.74 4.22
CA GLU A 115 15.53 -10.21 4.17
C GLU A 115 14.52 -10.79 5.18
N ASP A 116 14.25 -10.07 6.27
CA ASP A 116 13.33 -10.46 7.34
C ASP A 116 11.87 -10.03 7.10
N ASP A 117 11.52 -9.47 5.93
CA ASP A 117 10.17 -8.95 5.64
C ASP A 117 9.07 -10.00 5.86
N ALA A 118 9.33 -11.25 5.47
CA ALA A 118 8.39 -12.36 5.64
C ALA A 118 8.22 -12.73 7.12
N GLU A 119 9.32 -12.78 7.88
CA GLU A 119 9.30 -13.05 9.31
C GLU A 119 8.54 -11.95 10.06
N ARG A 120 8.81 -10.67 9.74
CA ARG A 120 8.12 -9.53 10.35
C ARG A 120 6.62 -9.54 10.05
N ALA A 121 6.22 -9.93 8.84
CA ALA A 121 4.81 -10.15 8.50
C ALA A 121 4.18 -11.26 9.37
N VAL A 122 4.86 -12.39 9.53
CA VAL A 122 4.37 -13.51 10.36
C VAL A 122 4.24 -13.10 11.83
N LEU A 123 5.25 -12.43 12.38
CA LEU A 123 5.22 -11.94 13.77
C LEU A 123 4.08 -10.94 13.99
N ALA A 124 3.83 -10.04 13.03
CA ALA A 124 2.68 -9.14 13.08
C ALA A 124 1.35 -9.91 13.08
N GLY A 125 1.20 -10.91 12.22
CA GLY A 125 0.02 -11.77 12.16
C GLY A 125 -0.26 -12.53 13.46
N LEU A 126 0.78 -13.15 14.03
CA LEU A 126 0.69 -13.83 15.32
C LEU A 126 0.32 -12.87 16.46
N ALA A 127 0.85 -11.65 16.44
CA ALA A 127 0.49 -10.63 17.41
C ALA A 127 -0.99 -10.22 17.28
N MET A 128 -1.54 -10.12 16.06
CA MET A 128 -2.97 -9.83 15.84
C MET A 128 -3.87 -10.93 16.41
N ILE A 129 -3.55 -12.20 16.16
CA ILE A 129 -4.30 -13.35 16.70
C ILE A 129 -4.27 -13.34 18.23
N THR A 130 -3.10 -13.06 18.81
CA THR A 130 -2.93 -12.97 20.27
C THR A 130 -3.73 -11.81 20.86
N GLU A 131 -3.68 -10.63 20.24
CA GLU A 131 -4.44 -9.45 20.67
C GLU A 131 -5.95 -9.69 20.58
N THR A 132 -6.42 -10.35 19.53
CA THR A 132 -7.83 -10.75 19.37
C THR A 132 -8.26 -11.66 20.51
N THR A 133 -7.46 -12.69 20.80
CA THR A 133 -7.77 -13.69 21.82
C THR A 133 -7.85 -13.06 23.21
N ARG A 134 -6.96 -12.10 23.52
CA ARG A 134 -7.00 -11.36 24.79
C ARG A 134 -8.26 -10.50 24.92
N ASN A 135 -8.69 -9.86 23.84
CA ASN A 135 -9.86 -8.98 23.85
C ASN A 135 -11.19 -9.73 23.65
N ALA A 136 -11.18 -11.01 23.28
CA ALA A 136 -12.38 -11.78 23.00
C ALA A 136 -13.35 -11.81 24.19
N GLN A 137 -12.85 -11.90 25.43
CA GLN A 137 -13.69 -11.86 26.62
C GLN A 137 -14.33 -10.49 26.84
N THR A 138 -13.59 -9.39 26.64
CA THR A 138 -14.14 -8.03 26.72
C THR A 138 -15.18 -7.78 25.63
N VAL A 139 -14.95 -8.26 24.41
CA VAL A 139 -15.90 -8.17 23.29
C VAL A 139 -17.18 -8.96 23.61
N ARG A 140 -17.04 -10.13 24.23
CA ARG A 140 -18.16 -10.92 24.72
C ARG A 140 -18.96 -10.20 25.80
N GLU A 141 -18.31 -9.63 26.80
CA GLU A 141 -18.98 -8.94 27.91
C GLU A 141 -19.68 -7.65 27.46
N ALA A 142 -19.04 -6.88 26.58
CA ALA A 142 -19.57 -5.60 26.11
C ALA A 142 -20.64 -5.76 25.03
N HIS A 143 -20.53 -6.78 24.17
CA HIS A 143 -21.34 -6.90 22.95
C HIS A 143 -22.06 -8.24 22.80
N GLY A 144 -21.85 -9.21 23.68
CA GLY A 144 -22.48 -10.54 23.58
C GLY A 144 -21.98 -11.37 22.39
N ILE A 145 -20.80 -11.04 21.85
CA ILE A 145 -20.19 -11.77 20.73
C ILE A 145 -19.31 -12.88 21.30
N ASP A 146 -19.80 -14.11 21.22
CA ASP A 146 -19.04 -15.30 21.59
C ASP A 146 -18.03 -15.69 20.51
N GLY A 147 -16.84 -16.10 20.91
CA GLY A 147 -15.85 -16.67 20.00
C GLY A 147 -15.28 -15.70 18.97
N PHE A 148 -15.12 -14.42 19.32
CA PHE A 148 -14.51 -13.42 18.44
C PHE A 148 -13.11 -13.85 18.00
N GLN A 149 -12.93 -14.05 16.69
CA GLN A 149 -11.73 -14.61 16.09
C GLN A 149 -11.38 -13.86 14.80
N VAL A 150 -10.09 -13.89 14.45
CA VAL A 150 -9.60 -13.40 13.16
C VAL A 150 -8.79 -14.49 12.46
N ARG A 151 -8.76 -14.42 11.14
CA ARG A 151 -7.86 -15.21 10.29
C ARG A 151 -6.82 -14.29 9.69
N VAL A 152 -5.61 -14.81 9.54
CA VAL A 152 -4.48 -14.08 8.95
C VAL A 152 -3.90 -14.89 7.80
N GLY A 153 -3.91 -14.31 6.61
CA GLY A 153 -3.25 -14.85 5.41
C GLY A 153 -1.98 -14.07 5.09
N ILE A 154 -0.88 -14.75 4.82
CA ILE A 154 0.40 -14.11 4.46
C ILE A 154 0.97 -14.76 3.22
N HIS A 155 1.39 -13.95 2.26
CA HIS A 155 2.05 -14.43 1.07
C HIS A 155 3.20 -13.50 0.66
N THR A 156 4.35 -14.09 0.31
CA THR A 156 5.53 -13.37 -0.15
C THR A 156 5.70 -13.60 -1.64
N GLY A 157 5.88 -12.53 -2.40
CA GLY A 157 6.03 -12.62 -3.84
C GLY A 157 6.37 -11.29 -4.50
N GLY A 158 6.69 -11.37 -5.80
CA GLY A 158 6.89 -10.18 -6.61
C GLY A 158 5.59 -9.40 -6.75
N VAL A 159 5.63 -8.11 -6.44
CA VAL A 159 4.52 -7.18 -6.70
C VAL A 159 5.03 -6.01 -7.53
N LEU A 160 4.15 -5.46 -8.35
CA LEU A 160 4.41 -4.18 -8.98
C LEU A 160 3.96 -3.09 -8.00
N LEU A 161 4.91 -2.32 -7.50
CA LEU A 161 4.64 -1.10 -6.74
C LEU A 161 4.56 0.07 -7.73
N GLY A 162 3.53 0.89 -7.61
CA GLY A 162 3.30 2.05 -8.48
C GLY A 162 2.49 1.74 -9.74
N GLY A 163 1.73 2.74 -10.19
CA GLY A 163 0.91 2.70 -11.40
C GLY A 163 -0.58 2.43 -11.15
N GLY A 164 -1.41 3.44 -11.43
CA GLY A 164 -2.86 3.44 -11.23
C GLY A 164 -3.36 4.82 -10.78
N VAL A 165 -4.69 5.00 -10.70
CA VAL A 165 -5.33 6.29 -10.39
C VAL A 165 -4.99 6.80 -8.96
N ASP A 166 -4.51 5.93 -8.07
CA ASP A 166 -4.23 6.21 -6.65
C ASP A 166 -2.73 6.23 -6.25
N GLY A 167 -1.80 6.32 -7.22
CA GLY A 167 -0.36 6.53 -6.93
C GLY A 167 0.35 5.40 -6.16
N ASP A 168 1.39 5.76 -5.39
CA ASP A 168 2.38 4.88 -4.70
C ASP A 168 1.77 3.91 -3.65
N ASN A 169 0.48 4.02 -3.36
CA ASN A 169 -0.23 3.17 -2.40
C ASN A 169 -0.82 1.90 -3.02
N THR A 170 -0.83 1.75 -4.34
CA THR A 170 -1.48 0.62 -4.99
C THR A 170 -0.51 -0.54 -5.19
N ILE A 171 -0.67 -1.62 -4.43
CA ILE A 171 0.00 -2.90 -4.71
C ILE A 171 -0.88 -3.71 -5.67
N ARG A 172 -0.37 -4.00 -6.86
CA ARG A 172 -1.05 -4.88 -7.84
C ARG A 172 -0.16 -6.10 -8.13
N GLY A 173 -0.76 -7.29 -8.11
CA GLY A 173 -0.07 -8.53 -8.44
C GLY A 173 -0.81 -9.78 -7.96
N VAL A 174 -0.48 -10.93 -8.57
CA VAL A 174 -1.01 -12.26 -8.20
C VAL A 174 -0.80 -12.56 -6.71
N THR A 175 0.25 -11.98 -6.12
CA THR A 175 0.59 -12.04 -4.69
C THR A 175 -0.54 -11.54 -3.78
N VAL A 176 -1.24 -10.47 -4.15
CA VAL A 176 -2.37 -9.94 -3.35
C VAL A 176 -3.56 -10.89 -3.44
N SER A 177 -3.86 -11.40 -4.64
CA SER A 177 -4.92 -12.38 -4.86
C SER A 177 -4.66 -13.72 -4.13
N LEU A 178 -3.39 -14.14 -4.05
CA LEU A 178 -2.98 -15.34 -3.32
C LEU A 178 -3.07 -15.16 -1.81
N ALA A 179 -2.62 -14.02 -1.26
CA ALA A 179 -2.75 -13.71 0.17
C ALA A 179 -4.22 -13.72 0.62
N ALA A 180 -5.11 -13.10 -0.18
CA ALA A 180 -6.54 -13.09 0.09
C ALA A 180 -7.14 -14.51 0.11
N ARG A 181 -6.69 -15.42 -0.76
CA ARG A 181 -7.15 -16.82 -0.76
C ARG A 181 -6.65 -17.63 0.44
N MET A 182 -5.48 -17.30 0.98
CA MET A 182 -4.94 -18.00 2.15
C MET A 182 -5.71 -17.68 3.43
N GLU A 183 -6.38 -16.53 3.51
CA GLU A 183 -7.28 -16.22 4.63
C GLU A 183 -8.61 -17.00 4.54
N GLN A 184 -9.05 -17.34 3.32
CA GLN A 184 -10.34 -17.99 3.07
C GLN A 184 -10.36 -19.50 3.33
N THR A 185 -9.20 -20.14 3.53
CA THR A 185 -9.06 -21.60 3.68
C THR A 185 -8.93 -21.99 5.15
#